data_AF-A0A2J0YVC9-F1
#
_entry.id   AF-A0A2J0YVC9-F1
#
_cell.length_a   1.000
_cell.length_b   1.000
_cell.length_c   1.000
_cell.angle_alpha   90.00
_cell.angle_beta   90.00
_cell.angle_gamma   90.00
#
_symmetry.space_group_name_H-M   'P 1'
#
loop_
_entity.id
_entity.type
_entity.pdbx_description
1 polymer ?
#
loop_
_entity_poly.entity_id
_entity_poly.type
_entity_poly.pdbx_seq_one_letter_code
_entity_poly.pdbx_strand_id
1 'polypeptide(L)'
;MMKLTDVRNRKSTTEVAALVNERMAHFNQQGLYGAEVYDALSTDTELPMQLETADIEGISGDTPVALKFRRHRGQPPPFLKLSGKRVVYPRFEYFQWLKDRYVSRTSKKAAEDYTRTAAE
;
A
#
# COMPACT_ATOMS: atom_id res chain seq x y z
N MET A 1 31.85 14.54 -22.06
CA MET A 1 31.68 14.95 -20.65
C MET A 1 30.17 14.94 -20.34
N MET A 2 29.64 13.81 -19.89
CA MET A 2 28.19 13.62 -19.64
C MET A 2 27.82 14.22 -18.28
N LYS A 3 26.88 15.17 -18.27
CA LYS A 3 26.26 15.64 -17.02
C LYS A 3 25.29 14.58 -16.53
N LEU A 4 25.71 13.80 -15.52
CA LEU A 4 24.79 13.10 -14.62
C LEU A 4 24.11 14.13 -13.72
N THR A 5 23.16 14.87 -14.25
CA THR A 5 22.23 15.63 -13.42
C THR A 5 21.05 14.74 -13.07
N ASP A 6 20.91 14.52 -11.77
CA ASP A 6 19.71 14.07 -11.07
C ASP A 6 19.36 12.58 -11.15
N VAL A 7 20.08 11.78 -10.36
CA VAL A 7 19.58 10.50 -9.86
C VAL A 7 18.40 10.79 -8.92
N ARG A 8 17.21 10.89 -9.51
CA ARG A 8 15.89 10.56 -8.96
C ARG A 8 15.71 10.93 -7.48
N ASN A 9 15.21 12.14 -7.25
CA ASN A 9 14.18 12.47 -6.26
C ASN A 9 13.99 11.39 -5.18
N ARG A 10 14.79 11.46 -4.10
CA ARG A 10 14.56 10.67 -2.88
C ARG A 10 13.17 11.04 -2.38
N LYS A 11 12.17 10.17 -2.62
CA LYS A 11 10.81 10.31 -2.08
C LYS A 11 10.93 10.69 -0.60
N SER A 12 10.36 11.83 -0.21
CA SER A 12 10.28 12.22 1.19
C SER A 12 9.35 11.23 1.90
N THR A 13 9.90 10.17 2.46
CA THR A 13 9.16 9.25 3.33
C THR A 13 8.60 10.05 4.49
N THR A 14 7.28 10.02 4.67
CA THR A 14 6.65 10.67 5.83
C THR A 14 6.97 9.90 7.11
N GLU A 15 6.88 10.55 8.26
CA GLU A 15 7.05 9.88 9.56
C GLU A 15 6.05 8.73 9.73
N VAL A 16 4.83 8.91 9.24
CA VAL A 16 3.79 7.85 9.23
C VAL A 16 4.20 6.67 8.36
N ALA A 17 4.75 6.91 7.16
CA ALA A 17 5.22 5.83 6.30
C ALA A 17 6.41 5.07 6.92
N ALA A 18 7.30 5.79 7.61
CA ALA A 18 8.39 5.16 8.37
C ALA A 18 7.84 4.29 9.52
N LEU A 19 6.86 4.81 10.28
CA LEU A 19 6.19 4.08 11.34
C LEU A 19 5.48 2.83 10.81
N VAL A 20 4.78 2.91 9.68
CA VAL A 20 4.16 1.72 9.05
C VAL A 20 5.19 0.63 8.76
N ASN A 21 6.38 0.99 8.25
CA ASN A 21 7.45 0.02 8.02
C ASN A 21 7.97 -0.61 9.33
N GLU A 22 8.10 0.19 10.39
CA GLU A 22 8.47 -0.31 11.72
C GLU A 22 7.43 -1.29 12.25
N ARG A 23 6.14 -0.93 12.18
CA ARG A 23 5.03 -1.80 12.61
C ARG A 23 4.94 -3.07 11.79
N MET A 24 5.16 -3.00 10.47
CA MET A 24 5.28 -4.18 9.62
C MET A 24 6.42 -5.11 10.07
N ALA A 25 7.60 -4.55 10.36
CA ALA A 25 8.73 -5.33 10.84
C ALA A 25 8.44 -5.98 12.21
N HIS A 26 7.78 -5.24 13.11
CA HIS A 26 7.33 -5.74 14.40
C HIS A 26 6.40 -6.95 14.24
N PHE A 27 5.35 -6.85 13.42
CA PHE A 27 4.42 -7.96 13.21
C PHE A 27 5.07 -9.17 12.53
N ASN A 28 5.98 -8.94 11.59
CA ASN A 28 6.76 -10.02 10.98
C ASN A 28 7.62 -10.76 12.02
N GLN A 29 8.21 -10.05 12.99
CA GLN A 29 8.97 -10.68 14.09
C GLN A 29 8.07 -11.51 15.02
N GLN A 30 6.79 -11.18 15.12
CA GLN A 30 5.78 -12.00 15.81
C GLN A 30 5.30 -13.20 14.99
N GLY A 31 5.79 -13.37 13.76
CA GLY A 31 5.43 -14.47 12.88
C GLY A 31 4.17 -14.24 12.05
N LEU A 32 3.63 -13.02 12.02
CA LEU A 32 2.53 -12.67 11.12
C LEU A 32 3.09 -12.43 9.72
N TYR A 33 2.43 -12.97 8.69
CA TYR A 33 2.85 -12.79 7.29
C TYR A 33 1.66 -12.63 6.35
N GLY A 34 1.92 -12.06 5.16
CA GLY A 34 0.92 -11.96 4.11
C GLY A 34 -0.32 -11.17 4.55
N ALA A 35 -1.50 -11.81 4.51
CA ALA A 35 -2.77 -11.20 4.88
C ALA A 35 -2.80 -10.71 6.33
N GLU A 36 -2.23 -11.49 7.24
CA GLU A 36 -2.31 -11.25 8.69
C GLU A 36 -1.61 -9.95 9.09
N VAL A 37 -0.52 -9.58 8.40
CA VAL A 37 0.19 -8.32 8.64
C VAL A 37 -0.70 -7.13 8.27
N TYR A 38 -1.41 -7.21 7.14
CA TYR A 38 -2.33 -6.13 6.75
C TYR A 38 -3.53 -6.04 7.68
N ASP A 39 -4.02 -7.17 8.20
CA ASP A 39 -5.08 -7.19 9.21
C ASP A 39 -4.61 -6.54 10.52
N ALA A 40 -3.39 -6.85 10.97
CA ALA A 40 -2.78 -6.21 12.13
C ALA A 40 -2.61 -4.70 11.95
N LEU A 41 -2.03 -4.25 10.83
CA LEU A 41 -1.87 -2.81 10.52
C LEU A 41 -3.20 -2.06 10.43
N SER A 42 -4.27 -2.72 9.96
CA SER A 42 -5.59 -2.10 9.86
C SER A 42 -6.17 -1.72 11.23
N THR A 43 -5.82 -2.49 12.27
CA THR A 43 -6.32 -2.33 13.64
C THR A 43 -5.31 -1.73 14.61
N ASP A 44 -4.05 -1.58 14.21
CA ASP A 44 -2.95 -1.08 15.04
C ASP A 44 -3.17 0.34 15.57
N THR A 45 -3.37 0.50 16.87
CA THR A 45 -3.64 1.79 17.52
C THR A 45 -2.47 2.78 17.49
N GLU A 46 -1.24 2.33 17.20
CA GLU A 46 -0.08 3.21 17.08
C GLU A 46 -0.08 3.99 15.77
N LEU A 47 -0.79 3.50 14.76
CA LEU A 47 -0.94 4.19 13.48
C LEU A 47 -2.09 5.20 13.52
N PRO A 48 -1.98 6.36 12.85
CA PRO A 48 -3.07 7.32 12.78
C PRO A 48 -4.30 6.70 12.09
N MET A 49 -5.49 7.03 12.57
CA MET A 49 -6.75 6.52 12.02
C MET A 49 -7.00 6.98 10.57
N GLN A 50 -6.40 8.10 10.16
CA GLN A 50 -6.55 8.71 8.85
C GLN A 50 -5.17 9.00 8.29
N LEU A 51 -4.92 8.51 7.07
CA LEU A 51 -3.68 8.69 6.35
C LEU A 51 -3.85 9.80 5.33
N GLU A 52 -2.86 10.68 5.20
CA GLU A 52 -2.86 11.71 4.16
C GLU A 52 -2.32 11.16 2.84
N THR A 53 -2.54 11.91 1.76
CA THR A 53 -2.09 11.49 0.43
C THR A 53 -0.57 11.29 0.36
N ALA A 54 0.21 12.06 1.11
CA ALA A 54 1.66 11.91 1.21
C ALA A 54 2.06 10.59 1.90
N ASP A 55 1.30 10.17 2.92
CA ASP A 55 1.53 8.89 3.62
C ASP A 55 1.27 7.73 2.67
N ILE A 56 0.18 7.78 1.90
CA ILE A 56 -0.14 6.76 0.90
C ILE A 56 0.98 6.61 -0.13
N GLU A 57 1.49 7.73 -0.63
CA GLU A 57 2.63 7.72 -1.55
C GLU A 57 3.89 7.11 -0.92
N GLY A 58 4.13 7.39 0.37
CA GLY A 58 5.23 6.79 1.13
C GLY A 58 5.07 5.29 1.38
N ILE A 59 3.84 4.82 1.60
CA ILE A 59 3.53 3.43 1.97
C ILE A 59 3.46 2.51 0.74
N SER A 60 2.63 2.84 -0.26
CA SER A 60 2.41 1.97 -1.43
C SER A 60 3.05 2.48 -2.71
N GLY A 61 3.55 3.72 -2.72
CA GLY A 61 4.04 4.37 -3.93
C GLY A 61 2.95 4.89 -4.86
N ASP A 62 1.68 4.85 -4.48
CA ASP A 62 0.60 5.44 -5.27
C ASP A 62 0.69 6.98 -5.20
N THR A 63 1.04 7.62 -6.32
CA THR A 63 1.25 9.07 -6.37
C THR A 63 -0.05 9.85 -6.16
N PRO A 64 0.01 11.12 -5.70
CA PRO A 64 -1.17 11.98 -5.55
C PRO A 64 -2.02 12.09 -6.81
N VAL A 65 -1.37 12.11 -7.98
CA VAL A 65 -2.02 12.16 -9.30
C VAL A 65 -2.76 10.85 -9.60
N ALA A 66 -2.12 9.70 -9.38
CA ALA A 66 -2.75 8.40 -9.57
C ALA A 66 -3.96 8.23 -8.66
N LEU A 67 -3.83 8.63 -7.39
CA LEU A 67 -4.93 8.62 -6.43
C LEU A 67 -6.06 9.55 -6.86
N LYS A 68 -5.75 10.76 -7.36
CA LYS A 68 -6.77 11.67 -7.92
C LYS A 68 -7.56 11.01 -9.05
N PHE A 69 -6.88 10.36 -10.00
CA PHE A 69 -7.56 9.66 -11.09
C PHE A 69 -8.41 8.48 -10.61
N ARG A 70 -7.92 7.69 -9.64
CA ARG A 70 -8.70 6.62 -9.02
C ARG A 70 -9.99 7.15 -8.39
N ARG A 71 -9.89 8.22 -7.60
CA ARG A 71 -11.06 8.88 -6.98
C ARG A 71 -12.07 9.36 -8.02
N HIS A 72 -11.62 10.01 -9.09
CA HIS A 72 -12.51 10.45 -10.17
C HIS A 72 -13.22 9.29 -10.89
N ARG A 73 -12.61 8.10 -10.90
CA ARG A 73 -13.16 6.88 -11.50
C ARG A 73 -13.95 6.01 -10.50
N GLY A 74 -14.12 6.46 -9.26
CA GLY A 74 -14.74 5.67 -8.20
C GLY A 74 -13.97 4.39 -7.86
N GLN A 75 -12.66 4.36 -8.14
CA GLN A 75 -11.80 3.21 -7.88
C GLN A 75 -11.17 3.28 -6.48
N PRO A 76 -10.89 2.13 -5.85
CA PRO A 76 -10.23 2.09 -4.56
C PRO A 76 -8.78 2.61 -4.63
N PRO A 77 -8.20 3.04 -3.50
CA PRO A 77 -8.72 2.88 -2.12
C PRO A 77 -9.88 3.84 -1.76
N PRO A 78 -10.76 3.46 -0.81
CA PRO A 78 -11.75 4.36 -0.25
C PRO A 78 -11.12 5.61 0.34
N PHE A 79 -11.81 6.75 0.28
CA PHE A 79 -11.31 8.03 0.77
C PHE A 79 -12.43 8.84 1.42
N LEU A 80 -12.03 9.73 2.32
CA LEU A 80 -12.90 10.74 2.91
C LEU A 80 -12.45 12.12 2.46
N LYS A 81 -13.42 12.97 2.12
CA LYS A 81 -13.18 14.38 1.82
C LYS A 81 -13.59 15.21 3.03
N LEU A 82 -12.61 15.62 3.84
CA LEU A 82 -12.87 16.38 5.08
C LEU A 82 -13.18 17.85 4.79
N SER A 83 -12.54 18.42 3.76
CA SER A 83 -12.75 19.80 3.31
C SER A 83 -12.39 19.91 1.83
N GLY A 84 -12.71 21.03 1.18
CA GLY A 84 -12.68 21.21 -0.27
C GLY A 84 -11.47 20.58 -0.98
N LYS A 85 -10.25 20.74 -0.42
CA LYS A 85 -9.01 20.17 -0.96
C LYS A 85 -8.40 19.04 -0.13
N ARG A 86 -8.85 18.82 1.12
CA ARG A 86 -8.23 17.84 2.03
C ARG A 86 -8.91 16.48 1.86
N VAL A 87 -8.13 15.51 1.41
CA VAL A 87 -8.53 14.11 1.22
C VAL A 87 -7.67 13.25 2.13
N VAL A 88 -8.34 12.37 2.88
CA VAL A 88 -7.70 11.40 3.76
C VAL A 88 -8.19 9.99 3.44
N TYR A 89 -7.41 9.00 3.84
CA TYR A 89 -7.69 7.59 3.63
C TYR A 89 -7.84 6.94 5.01
N PRO A 90 -9.03 6.43 5.34
CA PRO A 90 -9.22 5.65 6.54
C PRO A 90 -8.24 4.48 6.61
N ARG A 91 -7.53 4.35 7.73
CA ARG A 91 -6.44 3.38 7.91
C ARG A 91 -6.93 1.96 7.66
N PHE A 92 -8.07 1.59 8.27
CA PHE A 92 -8.59 0.23 8.21
C PHE A 92 -8.86 -0.17 6.75
N GLU A 93 -9.66 0.61 6.04
CA GLU A 93 -10.08 0.39 4.67
C GLU A 93 -8.88 0.42 3.70
N TYR A 94 -7.91 1.28 3.96
CA TYR A 94 -6.71 1.36 3.15
C TYR A 94 -5.88 0.07 3.25
N PHE A 95 -5.62 -0.44 4.45
CA PHE A 95 -4.85 -1.68 4.62
C PHE A 95 -5.63 -2.93 4.16
N GLN A 96 -6.96 -2.96 4.33
CA GLN A 96 -7.79 -4.01 3.73
C GLN A 96 -7.68 -4.00 2.20
N TRP A 97 -7.67 -2.83 1.57
CA TRP A 97 -7.45 -2.72 0.14
C TRP A 97 -6.04 -3.17 -0.29
N LEU A 98 -5.00 -2.85 0.49
CA LEU A 98 -3.64 -3.34 0.22
C LEU A 98 -3.56 -4.87 0.34
N LYS A 99 -4.23 -5.46 1.32
CA LYS A 99 -4.38 -6.91 1.48
C LYS A 99 -4.94 -7.53 0.20
N ASP A 100 -6.07 -7.01 -0.29
CA ASP A 100 -6.71 -7.51 -1.51
C ASP A 100 -5.82 -7.33 -2.75
N ARG A 101 -5.09 -6.22 -2.82
CA ARG A 101 -4.21 -5.89 -3.96
C ARG A 101 -3.00 -6.79 -4.05
N TYR A 102 -2.38 -7.13 -2.91
CA TYR A 102 -1.07 -7.78 -2.88
C TYR A 102 -1.09 -9.24 -2.44
N VAL A 103 -2.04 -9.67 -1.60
CA VAL A 103 -2.07 -11.04 -1.08
C VAL A 103 -2.92 -11.96 -1.95
N SER A 104 -4.04 -11.46 -2.48
CA SER A 104 -5.02 -12.24 -3.25
C SER A 104 -4.53 -12.68 -4.65
N ARG A 105 -3.31 -12.31 -5.06
CA ARG A 105 -2.75 -12.61 -6.38
C ARG A 105 -1.87 -13.87 -6.43
N THR A 106 -1.56 -14.51 -5.30
CA THR A 106 -0.60 -15.63 -5.25
C THR A 106 -1.21 -17.02 -5.50
N SER A 107 -2.53 -17.23 -5.47
CA SER A 107 -3.08 -18.58 -5.65
C SER A 107 -4.03 -18.70 -6.83
N LYS A 108 -3.55 -19.30 -7.94
CA LYS A 108 -4.16 -20.44 -8.66
C LYS A 108 -3.76 -20.54 -10.13
N LYS A 109 -3.59 -19.44 -10.87
CA LYS A 109 -3.31 -19.55 -12.32
C LYS A 109 -1.90 -20.03 -12.68
N ALA A 110 -0.86 -19.53 -12.00
CA ALA A 110 0.51 -19.87 -12.38
C ALA A 110 0.91 -21.32 -12.04
N ALA A 111 0.28 -21.95 -11.02
CA ALA A 111 0.61 -23.32 -10.63
C ALA A 111 -0.03 -24.39 -11.54
N GLU A 112 -1.21 -24.10 -12.11
CA GLU A 112 -1.91 -25.00 -13.03
C GLU A 112 -1.21 -25.10 -14.40
N ASP A 113 -0.59 -24.02 -14.88
CA ASP A 113 0.10 -24.03 -16.18
C ASP A 113 1.39 -24.89 -16.17
N TYR A 114 2.06 -25.04 -15.03
CA TYR A 114 3.26 -25.88 -14.91
C TYR A 114 2.96 -27.37 -14.82
N THR A 115 1.81 -27.75 -14.26
CA THR A 115 1.43 -29.18 -14.14
C THR A 115 0.89 -29.75 -15.44
N ARG A 116 0.34 -28.91 -16.34
CA ARG A 116 -0.20 -29.37 -17.62
C ARG A 116 0.86 -29.58 -18.70
N THR A 117 1.94 -28.79 -18.68
CA THR A 117 2.99 -28.83 -19.72
C THR A 117 3.97 -30.01 -19.55
N ALA A 118 4.01 -30.65 -18.38
CA ALA A 118 4.91 -31.77 -18.10
C ALA A 118 4.35 -33.15 -18.48
N ALA A 119 3.13 -33.20 -19.06
CA ALA A 119 2.41 -34.44 -19.33
C ALA A 119 2.14 -34.71 -20.83
N GLU A 120 2.80 -33.98 -21.74
CA GLU A 120 2.76 -34.22 -23.20
C GLU A 120 4.12 -34.65 -23.74
#